data_AF-A0A537J3A0-F1
#
_entry.id   AF-A0A537J3A0-F1
#
_cell.length_a   1.000
_cell.length_b   1.000
_cell.length_c   1.000
_cell.angle_alpha   90.00
_cell.angle_beta   90.00
_cell.angle_gamma   90.00
#
_symmetry.space_group_name_H-M   'P 1'
#
loop_
_entity.id
_entity.type
_entity.pdbx_description
1 polymer ?
#
loop_
_entity_poly.entity_id
_entity_poly.type
_entity_poly.pdbx_seq_one_letter_code
_entity_poly.pdbx_strand_id
1 'polypeptide(L)'
;MPLTPSIINTDFLLFMERVAISLGIGMMIGLEREWAHKDIGVRTCSIVAVTSTLAWQISPVASYILLIALIPLITLVNWRSFTRDHSLELTTSVALLATAILGILVGAGQLLVAAACGVVMTGLLAWKAEVVKFAGAVTIEEIRGALLLGMIALVVYPLLPKGSIDPWHLIDLQAAWTVVLVISAIAFANYILLRLYGTRGIRWTGLLGGLVNSTATVAELASRARGDPARLSIFALLGMLTANSAMLRTAGSPSPSCC
;
A
#
# COMPACT_ATOMS: atom_id res chain seq x y z
N MET A 1 -41.51 39.42 -9.85
CA MET A 1 -40.40 39.63 -8.89
C MET A 1 -39.11 39.32 -9.65
N PRO A 2 -38.29 40.32 -10.03
CA PRO A 2 -37.13 40.07 -10.88
C PRO A 2 -36.04 39.41 -10.04
N LEU A 3 -35.70 38.16 -10.37
CA LEU A 3 -34.57 37.45 -9.78
C LEU A 3 -33.28 38.12 -10.28
N THR A 4 -32.42 38.51 -9.35
CA THR A 4 -31.17 39.22 -9.58
C THR A 4 -30.18 38.40 -10.43
N PRO A 5 -29.53 39.01 -11.45
CA PRO A 5 -28.63 38.31 -12.38
C PRO A 5 -27.37 37.69 -11.73
N SER A 6 -27.06 38.05 -10.48
CA SER A 6 -25.94 37.50 -9.72
C SER A 6 -26.10 36.01 -9.37
N ILE A 7 -27.33 35.55 -9.09
CA ILE A 7 -27.57 34.16 -8.63
C ILE A 7 -27.47 33.16 -9.78
N ILE A 8 -27.92 33.54 -10.97
CA ILE A 8 -27.84 32.70 -12.17
C ILE A 8 -26.38 32.40 -12.54
N ASN A 9 -25.49 33.38 -12.36
CA ASN A 9 -24.08 33.22 -12.69
C ASN A 9 -23.36 32.28 -11.71
N THR A 10 -23.70 32.34 -10.42
CA THR A 10 -23.12 31.44 -9.41
C THR A 10 -23.57 29.98 -9.58
N ASP A 11 -24.85 29.75 -9.88
CA ASP A 11 -25.38 28.39 -10.07
C ASP A 11 -24.77 27.75 -11.32
N PHE A 12 -24.61 28.52 -12.40
CA PHE A 12 -23.94 28.06 -13.62
C PHE A 12 -22.47 27.71 -13.37
N LEU A 13 -21.76 28.53 -12.60
CA LEU A 13 -20.34 28.33 -12.28
C LEU A 13 -20.14 27.07 -11.41
N LEU A 14 -21.02 26.85 -10.43
CA LEU A 14 -21.03 25.63 -9.61
C LEU A 14 -21.37 24.38 -10.45
N PHE A 15 -22.25 24.50 -11.45
CA PHE A 15 -22.55 23.41 -12.37
C PHE A 15 -21.33 23.05 -13.23
N MET A 16 -20.67 24.05 -13.82
CA MET A 16 -19.46 23.85 -14.63
C MET A 16 -18.33 23.22 -13.81
N GLU A 17 -18.16 23.63 -12.55
CA GLU A 17 -17.19 23.04 -11.62
C GLU A 17 -17.47 21.54 -11.39
N ARG A 18 -18.73 21.15 -11.11
CA ARG A 18 -19.12 19.74 -10.93
C ARG A 18 -18.80 18.91 -12.18
N VAL A 19 -19.14 19.42 -13.36
CA VAL A 19 -18.85 18.73 -14.62
C VAL A 19 -17.35 18.58 -14.81
N ALA A 20 -16.56 19.65 -14.60
CA ALA A 20 -15.11 19.61 -14.73
C ALA A 20 -14.45 18.61 -13.77
N ILE A 21 -14.87 18.57 -12.51
CA ILE A 21 -14.35 17.63 -11.51
C ILE A 21 -14.71 16.19 -11.89
N SER A 22 -15.94 15.92 -12.31
CA SER A 22 -16.32 14.56 -12.72
C SER A 22 -15.57 14.07 -13.95
N LEU A 23 -15.33 14.98 -14.90
CA LEU A 23 -14.53 14.69 -16.09
C LEU A 23 -13.09 14.39 -15.69
N GLY A 24 -12.52 15.17 -14.77
CA GLY A 24 -11.19 14.92 -14.22
C GLY A 24 -11.07 13.56 -13.54
N ILE A 25 -12.01 13.20 -12.68
CA ILE A 25 -12.05 11.89 -12.01
C ILE A 25 -12.18 10.76 -13.04
N GLY A 26 -13.11 10.87 -14.00
CA GLY A 26 -13.32 9.86 -15.02
C GLY A 26 -12.13 9.70 -15.97
N MET A 27 -11.46 10.80 -16.33
CA MET A 27 -10.21 10.74 -17.11
C MET A 27 -9.10 10.07 -16.34
N MET A 28 -8.89 10.42 -15.06
CA MET A 28 -7.83 9.87 -14.23
C MET A 28 -7.96 8.34 -14.07
N ILE A 29 -9.18 7.86 -13.77
CA ILE A 29 -9.47 6.42 -13.68
C ILE A 29 -9.29 5.75 -15.05
N GLY A 30 -9.81 6.35 -16.11
CA GLY A 30 -9.73 5.77 -17.45
C GLY A 30 -8.30 5.73 -18.02
N LEU A 31 -7.42 6.65 -17.62
CA LEU A 31 -6.01 6.67 -18.02
C LEU A 31 -5.26 5.47 -17.45
N GLU A 32 -5.49 5.17 -16.18
CA GLU A 32 -4.92 3.98 -15.55
C GLU A 32 -5.44 2.71 -16.21
N ARG A 33 -6.73 2.63 -16.53
CA ARG A 33 -7.32 1.47 -17.22
C ARG A 33 -6.73 1.27 -18.63
N GLU A 34 -6.57 2.35 -19.38
CA GLU A 34 -5.98 2.32 -20.72
C GLU A 34 -4.50 1.93 -20.68
N TRP A 35 -3.73 2.45 -19.72
CA TRP A 35 -2.36 2.01 -19.45
C TRP A 35 -2.26 0.53 -19.06
N ALA A 36 -3.25 0.03 -18.31
CA ALA A 36 -3.36 -1.39 -17.96
C ALA A 36 -3.82 -2.29 -19.13
N HIS A 37 -3.92 -1.75 -20.36
CA HIS A 37 -4.35 -2.45 -21.58
C HIS A 37 -5.73 -3.10 -21.41
N LYS A 38 -6.67 -2.38 -20.80
CA LYS A 38 -8.06 -2.81 -20.62
C LYS A 38 -8.96 -2.23 -21.69
N ASP A 39 -10.02 -2.98 -22.05
CA ASP A 39 -10.98 -2.59 -23.10
C ASP A 39 -11.75 -1.28 -22.79
N ILE A 40 -11.76 -0.88 -21.51
CA ILE A 40 -12.39 0.36 -21.03
C ILE A 40 -11.31 1.41 -20.86
N GLY A 41 -11.32 2.44 -21.71
CA GLY A 41 -10.34 3.53 -21.69
C GLY A 41 -10.85 4.86 -21.13
N VAL A 42 -10.04 5.91 -21.33
CA VAL A 42 -10.28 7.28 -20.85
C VAL A 42 -11.65 7.81 -21.28
N ARG A 43 -12.04 7.57 -22.53
CA ARG A 43 -13.32 8.09 -23.09
C ARG A 43 -14.53 7.49 -22.40
N THR A 44 -14.55 6.18 -22.17
CA THR A 44 -15.69 5.51 -21.56
C THR A 44 -15.85 5.93 -20.10
N CYS A 45 -14.77 5.96 -19.31
CA CYS A 45 -14.83 6.37 -17.90
C CYS A 45 -15.23 7.85 -17.74
N SER A 46 -14.69 8.74 -18.57
CA SER A 46 -15.06 10.17 -18.55
C SER A 46 -16.52 10.39 -18.94
N ILE A 47 -17.02 9.73 -19.99
CA ILE A 47 -18.43 9.81 -20.38
C ILE A 47 -19.33 9.27 -19.28
N VAL A 48 -19.00 8.13 -18.65
CA VAL A 48 -19.80 7.55 -17.56
C VAL A 48 -19.83 8.47 -16.34
N ALA A 49 -18.69 9.05 -15.94
CA ALA A 49 -18.62 9.97 -14.81
C ALA A 49 -19.48 11.23 -15.05
N VAL A 50 -19.33 11.87 -16.21
CA VAL A 50 -20.10 13.07 -16.56
C VAL A 50 -21.58 12.73 -16.69
N THR A 51 -21.94 11.65 -17.39
CA THR A 51 -23.35 11.25 -17.54
C THR A 51 -24.00 10.98 -16.17
N SER A 52 -23.26 10.38 -15.24
CA SER A 52 -23.75 10.13 -13.87
C SER A 52 -23.95 11.42 -13.07
N THR A 53 -23.07 12.43 -13.23
CA THR A 53 -23.32 13.76 -12.62
C THR A 53 -24.56 14.43 -13.17
N LEU A 54 -24.74 14.39 -14.50
CA LEU A 54 -25.87 15.00 -15.18
C LEU A 54 -27.19 14.32 -14.79
N ALA A 55 -27.16 12.99 -14.64
CA ALA A 55 -28.31 12.22 -14.18
C ALA A 55 -28.80 12.67 -12.81
N TRP A 56 -27.87 12.89 -11.87
CA TRP A 56 -28.21 13.37 -10.54
C TRP A 56 -28.83 14.78 -10.55
N GLN A 57 -28.36 15.66 -11.45
CA GLN A 57 -28.91 17.01 -11.61
C GLN A 57 -30.35 16.99 -12.14
N ILE A 58 -30.71 16.01 -12.96
CA ILE A 58 -32.09 15.83 -13.45
C ILE A 58 -32.97 15.32 -12.31
N SER A 59 -32.57 14.20 -11.70
CA SER A 59 -33.27 13.60 -10.57
C SER A 59 -32.40 12.51 -9.93
N PRO A 60 -32.41 12.36 -8.58
CA PRO A 60 -31.77 11.23 -7.92
C PRO A 60 -32.23 9.87 -8.49
N VAL A 61 -33.50 9.73 -8.87
CA VAL A 61 -34.05 8.49 -9.44
C VAL A 61 -33.41 8.16 -10.79
N ALA A 62 -33.16 9.17 -11.63
CA ALA A 62 -32.53 8.98 -12.94
C ALA A 62 -31.10 8.42 -12.80
N SER A 63 -30.38 8.85 -11.76
CA SER A 63 -29.03 8.34 -11.49
C SER A 63 -29.00 6.85 -11.11
N TYR A 64 -29.98 6.38 -10.32
CA TYR A 64 -30.11 4.97 -9.98
C TYR A 64 -30.52 4.12 -11.18
N ILE A 65 -31.40 4.63 -12.04
CA ILE A 65 -31.76 3.98 -13.30
C ILE A 65 -30.53 3.83 -14.19
N LEU A 66 -29.68 4.86 -14.29
CA LEU A 66 -28.44 4.80 -15.06
C LEU A 66 -27.43 3.79 -14.49
N LEU A 67 -27.32 3.67 -13.17
CA LEU A 67 -26.50 2.62 -12.54
C LEU A 67 -26.97 1.21 -12.93
N ILE A 68 -28.28 0.97 -12.94
CA ILE A 68 -28.86 -0.31 -13.37
C ILE A 68 -28.63 -0.52 -14.87
N ALA A 69 -28.81 0.52 -15.69
CA ALA A 69 -28.58 0.48 -17.12
C ALA A 69 -27.09 0.27 -17.50
N LEU A 70 -26.16 0.53 -16.58
CA LEU A 70 -24.74 0.28 -16.80
C LEU A 70 -24.40 -1.22 -16.73
N ILE A 71 -25.18 -2.02 -16.00
CA ILE A 71 -24.97 -3.47 -15.85
C ILE A 71 -24.94 -4.19 -17.21
N PRO A 72 -25.93 -4.03 -18.13
CA PRO A 72 -25.88 -4.69 -19.43
C PRO A 72 -24.73 -4.21 -20.32
N LEU A 73 -24.29 -2.95 -20.19
CA LEU A 73 -23.12 -2.46 -20.91
C LEU A 73 -21.85 -3.15 -20.41
N ILE A 74 -21.70 -3.28 -19.10
CA ILE A 74 -20.57 -3.96 -18.46
C ILE A 74 -20.55 -5.45 -18.85
N THR A 75 -21.70 -6.13 -18.84
CA THR A 75 -21.75 -7.55 -19.24
C THR A 75 -21.39 -7.72 -20.71
N LEU A 76 -21.82 -6.81 -21.59
CA LEU A 76 -21.46 -6.83 -23.01
C LEU A 76 -19.96 -6.61 -23.23
N VAL A 77 -19.34 -5.67 -22.52
CA VAL A 77 -17.88 -5.46 -22.57
C VAL A 77 -17.13 -6.69 -22.06
N ASN A 78 -17.54 -7.23 -20.91
CA ASN A 78 -16.90 -8.42 -20.34
C ASN A 78 -17.09 -9.66 -21.24
N TRP A 79 -18.23 -9.79 -21.90
CA TRP A 79 -18.48 -10.85 -22.89
C TRP A 79 -17.50 -10.75 -24.06
N ARG A 80 -17.32 -9.55 -24.63
CA ARG A 80 -16.34 -9.31 -25.70
C ARG A 80 -14.92 -9.67 -25.26
N SER A 81 -14.51 -9.20 -24.08
CA SER A 81 -13.19 -9.50 -23.53
C SER A 81 -12.98 -11.00 -23.32
N PHE A 82 -14.00 -11.70 -22.79
CA PHE A 82 -13.97 -13.14 -22.62
C PHE A 82 -13.82 -13.89 -23.95
N THR A 83 -14.54 -13.49 -25.00
CA THR A 83 -14.42 -14.12 -26.31
C THR A 83 -13.08 -13.87 -27.00
N ARG A 84 -12.39 -12.77 -26.67
CA ARG A 84 -11.13 -12.40 -27.33
C ARG A 84 -9.92 -12.97 -26.59
N ASP A 85 -9.88 -12.81 -25.27
CA ASP A 85 -8.70 -13.07 -24.45
C ASP A 85 -8.90 -14.21 -23.44
N HIS A 86 -10.07 -14.85 -23.40
CA HIS A 86 -10.43 -15.91 -22.43
C HIS A 86 -10.23 -15.50 -20.96
N SER A 87 -10.22 -14.20 -20.68
CA SER A 87 -10.01 -13.65 -19.33
C SER A 87 -11.24 -12.85 -18.90
N LEU A 88 -11.68 -13.05 -17.66
CA LEU A 88 -12.77 -12.26 -17.07
C LEU A 88 -12.19 -11.00 -16.43
N GLU A 89 -12.70 -9.85 -16.82
CA GLU A 89 -12.24 -8.56 -16.31
C GLU A 89 -13.12 -8.01 -15.18
N LEU A 90 -13.26 -8.78 -14.09
CA LEU A 90 -14.10 -8.40 -12.95
C LEU A 90 -13.72 -7.02 -12.37
N THR A 91 -12.43 -6.70 -12.32
CA THR A 91 -11.98 -5.39 -11.80
C THR A 91 -12.34 -4.22 -12.72
N THR A 92 -12.50 -4.45 -14.03
CA THR A 92 -12.87 -3.41 -14.98
C THR A 92 -14.36 -3.08 -14.86
N SER A 93 -15.19 -4.10 -14.66
CA SER A 93 -16.61 -3.96 -14.32
C SER A 93 -16.83 -3.15 -13.04
N VAL A 94 -16.10 -3.48 -11.97
CA VAL A 94 -16.19 -2.77 -10.68
C VAL A 94 -15.68 -1.34 -10.80
N ALA A 95 -14.61 -1.10 -11.58
CA ALA A 95 -14.09 0.24 -11.81
C ALA A 95 -15.12 1.14 -12.53
N LEU A 96 -15.84 0.61 -13.51
CA LEU A 96 -16.86 1.36 -14.24
C LEU A 96 -18.04 1.73 -13.32
N LEU A 97 -18.50 0.79 -12.48
CA LEU A 97 -19.53 1.05 -11.47
C LEU A 97 -19.07 2.10 -10.46
N ALA A 98 -17.84 1.97 -9.94
CA ALA A 98 -17.28 2.95 -9.02
C ALA A 98 -17.17 4.34 -9.65
N THR A 99 -16.79 4.42 -10.93
CA THR A 99 -16.73 5.69 -11.68
C THR A 99 -18.11 6.34 -11.79
N ALA A 100 -19.16 5.56 -12.04
CA ALA A 100 -20.53 6.05 -12.05
C ALA A 100 -20.95 6.58 -10.66
N ILE A 101 -20.67 5.82 -9.60
CA ILE A 101 -20.98 6.24 -8.21
C ILE A 101 -20.25 7.54 -7.85
N LEU A 102 -18.97 7.67 -8.20
CA LEU A 102 -18.20 8.90 -7.98
C LEU A 102 -18.80 10.09 -8.75
N GLY A 103 -19.26 9.87 -9.98
CA GLY A 103 -20.02 10.88 -10.74
C GLY A 103 -21.31 11.30 -10.04
N ILE A 104 -22.07 10.35 -9.47
CA ILE A 104 -23.25 10.66 -8.67
C ILE A 104 -22.88 11.52 -7.45
N LEU A 105 -21.78 11.18 -6.78
CA LEU A 105 -21.31 11.87 -5.58
C LEU A 105 -20.88 13.32 -5.87
N VAL A 106 -20.25 13.56 -7.03
CA VAL A 106 -19.97 14.90 -7.55
C VAL A 106 -21.27 15.64 -7.85
N GLY A 107 -22.25 14.97 -8.47
CA GLY A 107 -23.59 15.51 -8.72
C GLY A 107 -24.30 15.95 -7.43
N ALA A 108 -24.14 15.19 -6.35
CA ALA A 108 -24.66 15.49 -5.01
C ALA A 108 -23.97 16.66 -4.30
N GLY A 109 -22.89 17.21 -4.89
CA GLY A 109 -22.14 18.34 -4.33
C GLY A 109 -21.02 17.95 -3.37
N GLN A 110 -20.76 16.66 -3.15
CA GLN A 110 -19.66 16.18 -2.29
C GLN A 110 -18.34 16.11 -3.05
N LEU A 111 -17.88 17.25 -3.59
CA LEU A 111 -16.74 17.35 -4.51
C LEU A 111 -15.45 16.77 -3.92
N LEU A 112 -15.10 17.16 -2.69
CA LEU A 112 -13.85 16.77 -2.05
C LEU A 112 -13.81 15.28 -1.72
N VAL A 113 -14.93 14.71 -1.27
CA VAL A 113 -15.07 13.27 -0.99
C VAL A 113 -14.96 12.48 -2.29
N ALA A 114 -15.64 12.91 -3.35
CA ALA A 114 -15.56 12.24 -4.64
C ALA A 114 -14.15 12.28 -5.24
N ALA A 115 -13.46 13.43 -5.16
CA ALA A 115 -12.08 13.55 -5.61
C ALA A 115 -11.13 12.66 -4.80
N ALA A 116 -11.21 12.69 -3.47
CA ALA A 116 -10.38 11.85 -2.60
C ALA A 116 -10.60 10.35 -2.86
N CYS A 117 -11.87 9.91 -2.91
CA CYS A 117 -12.21 8.53 -3.25
C CYS A 117 -11.75 8.15 -4.66
N GLY A 118 -11.87 9.05 -5.64
CA GLY A 118 -11.36 8.84 -7.00
C GLY A 118 -9.85 8.64 -7.06
N VAL A 119 -9.08 9.43 -6.32
CA VAL A 119 -7.62 9.29 -6.19
C VAL A 119 -7.26 7.97 -5.52
N VAL A 120 -7.89 7.64 -4.38
CA VAL A 120 -7.63 6.38 -3.66
C VAL A 120 -7.97 5.17 -4.53
N MET A 121 -9.12 5.19 -5.21
CA MET A 121 -9.52 4.13 -6.14
C MET A 121 -8.52 3.97 -7.28
N THR A 122 -8.13 5.07 -7.95
CA THR A 122 -7.16 5.01 -9.04
C THR A 122 -5.80 4.50 -8.54
N GLY A 123 -5.35 4.92 -7.35
CA GLY A 123 -4.13 4.43 -6.72
C GLY A 123 -4.19 2.93 -6.42
N LEU A 124 -5.31 2.44 -5.88
CA LEU A 124 -5.53 1.02 -5.62
C LEU A 124 -5.50 0.20 -6.92
N LEU A 125 -6.10 0.74 -7.97
CA LEU A 125 -6.12 0.16 -9.30
C LEU A 125 -4.72 0.08 -9.92
N ALA A 126 -3.96 1.18 -9.84
CA ALA A 126 -2.59 1.26 -10.34
C ALA A 126 -1.64 0.31 -9.61
N TRP A 127 -1.78 0.17 -8.29
CA TRP A 127 -0.92 -0.70 -7.48
C TRP A 127 -1.26 -2.19 -7.65
N LYS A 128 -2.41 -2.55 -8.26
CA LYS A 128 -2.88 -3.94 -8.40
C LYS A 128 -1.79 -4.88 -8.93
N ALA A 129 -1.04 -4.47 -9.96
CA ALA A 129 0.00 -5.32 -10.55
C ALA A 129 1.12 -5.66 -9.55
N GLU A 130 1.50 -4.69 -8.71
CA GLU A 130 2.54 -4.87 -7.71
C GLU A 130 2.00 -5.66 -6.50
N VAL A 131 0.75 -5.43 -6.09
CA VAL A 131 0.10 -6.26 -5.05
C VAL A 131 0.02 -7.71 -5.48
N VAL A 132 -0.38 -7.99 -6.73
CA VAL A 132 -0.52 -9.37 -7.24
C VAL A 132 0.85 -10.04 -7.39
N LYS A 133 1.87 -9.33 -7.88
CA LYS A 133 3.25 -9.85 -7.92
C LYS A 133 3.78 -10.14 -6.53
N PHE A 134 3.55 -9.24 -5.58
CA PHE A 134 3.95 -9.43 -4.20
C PHE A 134 3.22 -10.64 -3.59
N ALA A 135 1.89 -10.71 -3.74
CA ALA A 135 1.07 -11.83 -3.26
C ALA A 135 1.48 -13.18 -3.86
N GLY A 136 1.83 -13.22 -5.16
CA GLY A 136 2.34 -14.42 -5.81
C GLY A 136 3.75 -14.83 -5.37
N ALA A 137 4.52 -13.90 -4.80
CA ALA A 137 5.86 -14.17 -4.25
C ALA A 137 5.82 -14.63 -2.77
N VAL A 138 4.66 -14.55 -2.11
CA VAL A 138 4.47 -14.96 -0.71
C VAL A 138 4.31 -16.48 -0.62
N THR A 139 5.06 -17.09 0.30
CA THR A 139 4.99 -18.54 0.60
C THR A 139 3.88 -18.86 1.61
N ILE A 140 3.44 -20.12 1.66
CA ILE A 140 2.38 -20.54 2.59
C ILE A 140 2.82 -20.37 4.06
N GLU A 141 4.12 -20.54 4.33
CA GLU A 141 4.71 -20.33 5.65
C GLU A 141 4.64 -18.86 6.08
N GLU A 142 4.90 -17.93 5.15
CA GLU A 142 4.79 -16.48 5.38
C GLU A 142 3.34 -16.06 5.64
N ILE A 143 2.39 -16.59 4.86
CA ILE A 143 0.95 -16.35 5.07
C ILE A 143 0.54 -16.85 6.46
N ARG A 144 0.97 -18.06 6.85
CA ARG A 144 0.66 -18.61 8.17
C ARG A 144 1.28 -17.76 9.29
N GLY A 145 2.52 -17.29 9.13
CA GLY A 145 3.19 -16.40 10.08
C GLY A 145 2.47 -15.06 10.24
N ALA A 146 2.10 -14.43 9.12
CA ALA A 146 1.32 -13.19 9.11
C ALA A 146 -0.04 -13.39 9.77
N LEU A 147 -0.71 -14.51 9.50
CA LEU A 147 -2.01 -14.85 10.06
C LEU A 147 -1.94 -15.10 11.56
N LEU A 148 -0.91 -15.81 12.05
CA LEU A 148 -0.68 -16.03 13.48
C LEU A 148 -0.41 -14.71 14.20
N LEU A 149 0.46 -13.87 13.65
CA LEU A 149 0.74 -12.53 14.18
C LEU A 149 -0.54 -11.67 14.20
N GLY A 150 -1.30 -11.68 13.10
CA GLY A 150 -2.58 -10.99 12.98
C GLY A 150 -3.64 -11.51 13.96
N MET A 151 -3.70 -12.83 14.19
CA MET A 151 -4.60 -13.42 15.18
C MET A 151 -4.24 -12.95 16.59
N ILE A 152 -2.96 -12.99 16.95
CA ILE A 152 -2.49 -12.53 18.26
C ILE A 152 -2.78 -11.03 18.45
N ALA A 153 -2.58 -10.23 17.39
CA ALA A 153 -2.75 -8.78 17.43
C ALA A 153 -4.22 -8.31 17.39
N LEU A 154 -5.06 -8.92 16.56
CA LEU A 154 -6.43 -8.46 16.32
C LEU A 154 -7.48 -9.25 17.10
N VAL A 155 -7.17 -10.47 17.54
CA VAL A 155 -8.11 -11.32 18.30
C VAL A 155 -7.67 -11.43 19.74
N VAL A 156 -6.43 -11.87 20.02
CA VAL A 156 -6.00 -12.11 21.40
C VAL A 156 -5.87 -10.80 22.17
N TYR A 157 -5.14 -9.82 21.65
CA TYR A 157 -4.91 -8.53 22.32
C TYR A 157 -6.20 -7.83 22.82
N PRO A 158 -7.27 -7.65 22.01
CA PRO A 158 -8.49 -7.00 22.49
C PRO A 158 -9.30 -7.87 23.48
N LEU A 159 -9.10 -9.18 23.51
CA LEU A 159 -9.75 -10.08 24.48
C LEU A 159 -9.12 -9.98 25.88
N LEU A 160 -7.92 -9.41 26.02
CA LEU A 160 -7.29 -9.28 27.33
C LEU A 160 -8.00 -8.21 28.17
N PRO A 161 -8.30 -8.49 29.45
CA PRO A 161 -8.93 -7.52 30.34
C PRO A 161 -8.04 -6.28 30.51
N LYS A 162 -8.66 -5.10 30.47
CA LYS A 162 -7.98 -3.82 30.69
C LYS A 162 -7.77 -3.64 32.19
N GLY A 163 -6.53 -3.64 32.64
CA GLY A 163 -6.14 -3.35 34.03
C GLY A 163 -5.31 -4.45 34.67
N SER A 164 -4.62 -4.09 35.74
CA SER A 164 -3.78 -5.01 36.50
C SER A 164 -4.63 -6.07 37.18
N ILE A 165 -4.37 -7.34 36.87
CA ILE A 165 -5.15 -8.49 37.36
C ILE A 165 -4.77 -8.82 38.83
N ASP A 166 -3.63 -8.29 39.29
CA ASP A 166 -3.08 -8.60 40.61
C ASP A 166 -3.51 -7.62 41.72
N PRO A 167 -3.67 -8.09 42.98
CA PRO A 167 -4.03 -7.26 44.14
C PRO A 167 -3.06 -6.11 44.40
N TRP A 168 -1.82 -6.22 43.94
CA TRP A 168 -0.76 -5.23 44.11
C TRP A 168 -0.62 -4.28 42.90
N HIS A 169 -1.40 -4.47 41.83
CA HIS A 169 -1.33 -3.68 40.60
C HIS A 169 -0.01 -3.72 39.81
N LEU A 170 0.91 -4.66 40.09
CA LEU A 170 2.23 -4.70 39.44
C LEU A 170 2.23 -5.32 38.02
N ILE A 171 1.25 -6.17 37.67
CA ILE A 171 1.26 -6.92 36.41
C ILE A 171 0.08 -6.50 35.53
N ASP A 172 0.39 -5.79 34.45
CA ASP A 172 -0.55 -5.51 33.36
C ASP A 172 -0.35 -6.54 32.23
N LEU A 173 -1.37 -7.37 32.02
CA LEU A 173 -1.33 -8.44 31.03
C LEU A 173 -1.31 -7.89 29.60
N GLN A 174 -1.94 -6.75 29.34
CA GLN A 174 -1.89 -6.10 28.02
C GLN A 174 -0.50 -5.55 27.75
N ALA A 175 0.17 -4.96 28.75
CA ALA A 175 1.53 -4.47 28.59
C ALA A 175 2.52 -5.60 28.27
N ALA A 176 2.43 -6.73 28.99
CA ALA A 176 3.25 -7.92 28.71
C ALA A 176 3.00 -8.47 27.30
N TRP A 177 1.73 -8.57 26.88
CA TRP A 177 1.39 -9.08 25.55
C TRP A 177 1.80 -8.14 24.41
N THR A 178 1.80 -6.82 24.67
CA THR A 178 2.29 -5.81 23.72
C THR A 178 3.77 -6.03 23.41
N VAL A 179 4.59 -6.37 24.40
CA VAL A 179 6.01 -6.68 24.19
C VAL A 179 6.19 -7.89 23.26
N VAL A 180 5.39 -8.95 23.45
CA VAL A 180 5.42 -10.14 22.57
C VAL A 180 5.04 -9.78 21.13
N LEU A 181 4.01 -8.95 20.97
CA LEU A 181 3.52 -8.47 19.69
C LEU A 181 4.57 -7.63 18.97
N VAL A 182 5.24 -6.72 19.69
CA VAL A 182 6.33 -5.88 19.16
C VAL A 182 7.52 -6.74 18.71
N ILE A 183 7.98 -7.68 19.55
CA ILE A 183 9.12 -8.54 19.19
C ILE A 183 8.80 -9.39 17.96
N SER A 184 7.59 -9.96 17.90
CA SER A 184 7.15 -10.79 16.77
C SER A 184 6.96 -9.95 15.50
N ALA A 185 6.46 -8.72 15.62
CA ALA A 185 6.33 -7.79 14.50
C ALA A 185 7.71 -7.38 13.94
N ILE A 186 8.68 -7.08 14.82
CA ILE A 186 10.05 -6.77 14.40
C ILE A 186 10.70 -7.98 13.71
N ALA A 187 10.54 -9.19 14.25
CA ALA A 187 11.08 -10.41 13.65
C ALA A 187 10.48 -10.68 12.26
N PHE A 188 9.16 -10.53 12.12
CA PHE A 188 8.45 -10.70 10.86
C PHE A 188 8.83 -9.60 9.84
N ALA A 189 8.96 -8.35 10.27
CA ALA A 189 9.43 -7.25 9.44
C ALA A 189 10.87 -7.46 8.95
N ASN A 190 11.76 -7.93 9.83
CA ASN A 190 13.14 -8.28 9.47
C ASN A 190 13.17 -9.38 8.40
N TYR A 191 12.38 -10.44 8.58
CA TYR A 191 12.25 -11.51 7.59
C TYR A 191 11.80 -10.97 6.21
N ILE A 192 10.76 -10.12 6.19
CA ILE A 192 10.26 -9.50 4.95
C ILE A 192 11.33 -8.61 4.30
N LEU A 193 12.07 -7.83 5.09
CA LEU A 193 13.18 -7.01 4.60
C LEU A 193 14.25 -7.88 3.93
N LEU A 194 14.71 -8.94 4.59
CA LEU A 194 15.72 -9.85 4.01
C LEU A 194 15.23 -10.46 2.69
N ARG A 195 13.95 -10.84 2.63
CA ARG A 195 13.30 -11.40 1.43
C ARG A 195 13.26 -10.40 0.26
N LEU A 196 12.80 -9.16 0.51
CA LEU A 196 12.68 -8.10 -0.49
C LEU A 196 14.03 -7.68 -1.08
N TYR A 197 15.07 -7.59 -0.25
CA TYR A 197 16.41 -7.17 -0.67
C TYR A 197 17.26 -8.34 -1.22
N GLY A 198 16.81 -9.59 -1.07
CA GLY A 198 17.57 -10.80 -1.40
C GLY A 198 17.74 -11.11 -2.90
N THR A 199 16.94 -10.53 -3.79
CA THR A 199 16.99 -10.88 -5.23
C THR A 199 18.02 -10.10 -6.05
N ARG A 200 18.59 -9.00 -5.52
CA ARG A 200 19.70 -8.26 -6.17
C ARG A 200 20.82 -7.81 -5.22
N GLY A 201 20.73 -8.13 -3.94
CA GLY A 201 21.48 -7.46 -2.88
C GLY A 201 22.54 -8.27 -2.14
N ILE A 202 23.05 -9.40 -2.66
CA ILE A 202 24.07 -10.24 -1.96
C ILE A 202 25.33 -9.45 -1.53
N ARG A 203 25.58 -8.25 -2.09
CA ARG A 203 26.70 -7.38 -1.73
C ARG A 203 26.42 -6.41 -0.58
N TRP A 204 25.16 -6.14 -0.25
CA TRP A 204 24.76 -5.18 0.80
C TRP A 204 24.17 -5.86 2.05
N THR A 205 23.82 -7.15 1.95
CA THR A 205 23.19 -7.95 3.02
C THR A 205 24.07 -8.13 4.26
N GLY A 206 25.39 -8.25 4.10
CA GLY A 206 26.31 -8.42 5.23
C GLY A 206 26.44 -7.18 6.11
N LEU A 207 26.26 -5.99 5.54
CA LEU A 207 26.44 -4.72 6.25
C LEU A 207 25.18 -4.29 7.02
N LEU A 208 24.01 -4.44 6.39
CA LEU A 208 22.72 -4.07 6.98
C LEU A 208 22.19 -5.14 7.95
N GLY A 209 22.47 -6.42 7.70
CA GLY A 209 22.12 -7.51 8.63
C GLY A 209 22.87 -7.44 9.97
N GLY A 210 24.08 -6.86 9.96
CA GLY A 210 24.89 -6.63 11.18
C GLY A 210 24.45 -5.45 12.03
N LEU A 211 23.74 -4.48 11.43
CA LEU A 211 23.25 -3.30 12.13
C LEU A 211 22.00 -3.59 12.98
N VAL A 212 21.24 -4.65 12.66
CA VAL A 212 19.98 -4.98 13.35
C VAL A 212 20.13 -6.13 14.34
N ASN A 213 21.03 -7.08 14.10
CA ASN A 213 21.30 -8.17 15.05
C ASN A 213 22.72 -8.75 14.87
N SER A 214 23.64 -8.41 15.79
CA SER A 214 25.05 -8.82 15.77
C SER A 214 25.28 -10.35 15.80
N THR A 215 24.24 -11.16 16.02
CA THR A 215 24.31 -12.63 16.03
C THR A 215 24.15 -13.25 14.64
N ALA A 216 23.39 -12.60 13.74
CA ALA A 216 23.16 -13.10 12.39
C ALA A 216 24.40 -12.95 11.49
N THR A 217 25.16 -11.86 11.67
CA THR A 217 26.45 -11.67 10.98
C THR A 217 27.50 -12.68 11.41
N VAL A 218 27.56 -13.03 12.69
CA VAL A 218 28.50 -14.04 13.20
C VAL A 218 28.16 -15.42 12.66
N ALA A 219 26.87 -15.77 12.56
CA ALA A 219 26.44 -17.06 12.01
C ALA A 219 26.75 -17.19 10.50
N GLU A 220 26.54 -16.13 9.73
CA GLU A 220 26.85 -16.09 8.28
C GLU A 220 28.37 -16.09 8.01
N LEU A 221 29.15 -15.41 8.85
CA LEU A 221 30.62 -15.41 8.74
C LEU A 221 31.20 -16.78 9.15
N ALA A 222 30.63 -17.41 10.19
CA ALA A 222 31.01 -18.74 10.66
C ALA A 222 30.62 -19.87 9.70
N SER A 223 29.52 -19.72 8.95
CA SER A 223 29.11 -20.69 7.93
C SER A 223 30.00 -20.57 6.68
N ARG A 224 30.35 -19.35 6.27
CA ARG A 224 31.31 -19.11 5.16
C ARG A 224 32.75 -19.50 5.52
N ALA A 225 33.13 -19.47 6.80
CA ALA A 225 34.42 -19.96 7.27
C ALA A 225 34.64 -21.48 7.08
N ARG A 226 33.57 -22.27 6.90
CA ARG A 226 33.68 -23.72 6.67
C ARG A 226 33.95 -24.10 5.22
N GLY A 227 33.75 -23.20 4.27
CA GLY A 227 33.83 -23.49 2.83
C GLY A 227 35.19 -23.26 2.18
N ASP A 228 36.04 -22.38 2.74
CA ASP A 228 37.33 -22.03 2.12
C ASP A 228 38.33 -21.44 3.15
N PRO A 229 39.08 -22.28 3.90
CA PRO A 229 39.95 -21.84 4.99
C PRO A 229 41.17 -21.01 4.53
N ALA A 230 41.53 -21.02 3.25
CA ALA A 230 42.74 -20.37 2.74
C ALA A 230 42.54 -18.90 2.32
N ARG A 231 41.30 -18.48 1.99
CA ARG A 231 40.98 -17.09 1.59
C ARG A 231 40.44 -16.24 2.73
N LEU A 232 39.85 -16.85 3.76
CA LEU A 232 39.35 -16.15 4.94
C LEU A 232 40.45 -15.64 5.88
N SER A 233 41.63 -16.28 5.90
CA SER A 233 42.75 -15.84 6.73
C SER A 233 43.23 -14.44 6.35
N ILE A 234 43.29 -14.12 5.05
CA ILE A 234 43.76 -12.81 4.54
C ILE A 234 42.75 -11.70 4.84
N PHE A 235 41.45 -11.92 4.64
CA PHE A 235 40.44 -10.90 4.93
C PHE A 235 40.20 -10.71 6.44
N ALA A 236 40.28 -11.77 7.24
CA ALA A 236 40.22 -11.67 8.70
C ALA A 236 41.48 -10.98 9.26
N LEU A 237 42.68 -11.28 8.75
CA LEU A 237 43.92 -10.58 9.12
C LEU A 237 43.89 -9.12 8.70
N LEU A 238 43.42 -8.79 7.50
CA LEU A 238 43.24 -7.39 7.06
C LEU A 238 42.21 -6.65 7.91
N GLY A 239 41.10 -7.30 8.28
CA GLY A 239 40.10 -6.76 9.20
C GLY A 239 40.67 -6.50 10.61
N MET A 240 41.45 -7.45 11.14
CA MET A 240 42.11 -7.29 12.45
C MET A 240 43.20 -6.22 12.42
N LEU A 241 44.01 -6.14 11.35
CA LEU A 241 45.06 -5.12 11.19
C LEU A 241 44.49 -3.71 10.99
N THR A 242 43.39 -3.58 10.25
CA THR A 242 42.70 -2.29 10.07
C THR A 242 41.97 -1.84 11.35
N ALA A 243 41.40 -2.78 12.12
CA ALA A 243 40.81 -2.48 13.42
C ALA A 243 41.86 -2.06 14.47
N ASN A 244 43.01 -2.75 14.55
CA ASN A 244 44.09 -2.39 15.47
C ASN A 244 44.76 -1.05 15.11
N SER A 245 44.93 -0.75 13.83
CA SER A 245 45.49 0.55 13.39
C SER A 245 44.53 1.71 13.63
N ALA A 246 43.21 1.48 13.54
CA ALA A 246 42.21 2.45 13.94
C ALA A 246 42.25 2.73 15.45
N MET A 247 42.33 1.68 16.29
CA MET A 247 42.42 1.83 17.75
C MET A 247 43.71 2.53 18.22
N LEU A 248 44.86 2.27 17.58
CA LEU A 248 46.10 2.98 17.90
C LEU A 248 46.00 4.48 17.56
N ARG A 249 45.28 4.84 16.49
CA ARG A 249 45.03 6.24 16.12
C ARG A 249 44.10 6.96 17.10
N THR A 250 43.11 6.27 17.65
CA THR A 250 42.23 6.84 18.69
C THR A 250 42.89 6.88 20.08
N ALA A 251 43.79 5.94 20.39
CA ALA A 251 44.57 5.98 21.63
C ALA A 251 45.72 7.01 21.60
N GLY A 252 46.07 7.52 20.43
CA GLY A 252 47.15 8.50 20.23
C GLY A 252 46.72 9.96 20.24
N SER A 253 45.45 10.30 20.49
CA SER A 253 45.07 11.72 20.67
C SER A 253 45.49 12.19 22.07
N PRO A 254 46.44 13.13 22.20
CA PRO A 254 46.80 13.68 23.50
C PRO A 254 45.61 14.46 24.05
N SER A 255 45.17 14.10 25.26
CA SER A 255 44.25 14.92 26.04
C SER A 255 44.92 16.29 26.28
N PRO A 256 44.28 17.42 25.93
CA PRO A 256 44.76 18.71 26.38
C PRO A 256 44.60 18.76 27.90
N SER A 257 45.72 18.98 28.56
CA SER A 257 45.88 19.22 29.99
C SER A 257 44.88 20.25 30.50
N CYS A 258 44.17 19.88 31.57
CA CYS A 258 43.66 20.84 32.56
C CYS A 258 44.84 21.60 33.18
N CYS A 259 44.91 22.90 32.94
CA CYS A 259 45.23 23.99 33.87
C CYS A 259 44.96 25.31 33.15
#